data_AF-A0A4R5VL07-F1
#
_entry.id   AF-A0A4R5VL07-F1
#
_cell.length_a   1.000
_cell.length_b   1.000
_cell.length_c   1.000
_cell.angle_alpha   90.00
_cell.angle_beta   90.00
_cell.angle_gamma   90.00
#
_symmetry.space_group_name_H-M   'P 1'
#
loop_
_entity.id
_entity.type
_entity.pdbx_description
1 polymer ?
#
loop_
_entity_poly.entity_id
_entity_poly.type
_entity_poly.pdbx_seq_one_letter_code
_entity_poly.pdbx_strand_id
1 'polypeptide(L)'
;MSIQRAVEKIQSRLQDGLAFLATVGSTAPFVGLFGTVWGIYGALTKIGIAGQASIDKVAGPVGEALIMTAFGLFVAVPAVLGYNFLVRRNKSSMEEVRAFSADLHLVLISGAMSTSEEARANKKG
;
A
#
# COMPACT_ATOMS: atom_id res chain seq x y z
N MET A 1 -20.71 17.01 13.28
CA MET A 1 -20.11 15.66 13.38
C MET A 1 -20.37 14.75 12.17
N SER A 2 -21.42 14.94 11.36
CA SER A 2 -21.68 14.09 10.18
C SER A 2 -20.65 14.25 9.05
N ILE A 3 -20.21 15.49 8.76
CA ILE A 3 -19.22 15.79 7.72
C ILE A 3 -17.86 15.14 8.03
N GLN A 4 -17.38 15.27 9.26
CA GLN A 4 -16.12 14.66 9.69
C GLN A 4 -16.14 13.13 9.51
N ARG A 5 -17.23 12.47 9.90
CA ARG A 5 -17.42 11.02 9.67
C ARG A 5 -17.42 10.66 8.19
N ALA A 6 -17.99 11.51 7.33
CA ALA A 6 -17.97 11.30 5.89
C ALA A 6 -16.54 11.40 5.32
N VAL A 7 -15.75 12.39 5.76
CA VAL A 7 -14.33 12.54 5.39
C VAL A 7 -13.52 11.32 5.83
N GLU A 8 -13.71 10.84 7.06
CA GLU A 8 -13.05 9.63 7.57
C GLU A 8 -13.42 8.38 6.77
N LYS A 9 -14.70 8.24 6.39
CA LYS A 9 -15.16 7.13 5.54
C LYS A 9 -14.48 7.16 4.16
N ILE A 10 -14.33 8.34 3.56
CA ILE A 10 -13.61 8.49 2.28
C ILE A 10 -12.14 8.13 2.46
N GLN A 11 -11.50 8.61 3.54
CA GLN A 11 -10.11 8.31 3.85
C GLN A 11 -9.88 6.80 4.00
N SER A 12 -10.75 6.11 4.73
CA SER A 12 -10.69 4.65 4.88
C SER A 12 -10.78 3.95 3.53
N ARG A 13 -11.71 4.34 2.66
CA ARG A 13 -11.87 3.72 1.34
C ARG A 13 -10.68 3.96 0.42
N LEU A 14 -10.01 5.09 0.54
CA LEU A 14 -8.78 5.35 -0.21
C LEU A 14 -7.61 4.47 0.28
N GLN A 15 -7.65 4.00 1.53
CA GLN A 15 -6.64 3.08 2.07
C GLN A 15 -6.85 1.63 1.63
N ASP A 16 -8.00 1.29 1.03
CA ASP A 16 -8.27 -0.05 0.55
C ASP A 16 -7.22 -0.47 -0.50
N GLY A 17 -6.73 -1.71 -0.39
CA GLY A 17 -5.73 -2.26 -1.30
C GLY A 17 -4.29 -1.77 -1.07
N LEU A 18 -4.06 -0.61 -0.44
CA LEU A 18 -2.70 -0.15 -0.09
C LEU A 18 -1.99 -1.14 0.85
N ALA A 19 -2.71 -1.69 1.82
CA ALA A 19 -2.18 -2.70 2.73
C ALA A 19 -1.67 -3.93 1.96
N PHE A 20 -2.41 -4.38 0.94
CA PHE A 20 -2.00 -5.50 0.11
C PHE A 20 -0.72 -5.20 -0.68
N LEU A 21 -0.63 -4.05 -1.34
CA LEU A 21 0.59 -3.66 -2.07
C LEU A 21 1.80 -3.54 -1.12
N ALA A 22 1.61 -2.98 0.07
CA ALA A 22 2.65 -2.88 1.09
C ALA A 22 3.13 -4.27 1.56
N THR A 23 2.19 -5.18 1.83
CA THR A 23 2.51 -6.57 2.21
C THR A 23 3.22 -7.31 1.08
N VAL A 24 2.72 -7.25 -0.15
CA VAL A 24 3.38 -7.91 -1.30
C VAL A 24 4.77 -7.33 -1.53
N GLY A 25 4.90 -6.00 -1.53
CA GLY A 25 6.19 -5.33 -1.73
C GLY A 25 7.25 -5.69 -0.68
N SER A 26 6.82 -5.87 0.58
CA SER A 26 7.73 -6.25 1.67
C SER A 26 8.01 -7.75 1.76
N THR A 27 7.06 -8.61 1.37
CA THR A 27 7.18 -10.06 1.55
C THR A 27 7.75 -10.78 0.33
N ALA A 28 7.52 -10.29 -0.89
CA ALA A 28 7.97 -10.93 -2.13
C ALA A 28 9.50 -11.20 -2.20
N PRO A 29 10.40 -10.33 -1.70
CA PRO A 29 11.83 -10.63 -1.69
C PRO A 29 12.17 -11.86 -0.84
N PHE A 30 11.46 -12.04 0.29
CA PHE A 30 11.66 -13.19 1.17
C PHE A 30 11.16 -14.49 0.55
N VAL A 31 10.09 -14.43 -0.25
CA VAL A 31 9.62 -15.59 -1.03
C VAL A 31 10.69 -16.02 -2.05
N GLY A 32 11.32 -15.06 -2.74
CA GLY A 32 12.44 -15.34 -3.65
C GLY A 32 13.66 -15.94 -2.93
N LEU A 33 14.03 -15.36 -1.78
CA LEU A 33 15.11 -15.88 -0.93
C LEU A 33 14.82 -17.29 -0.42
N PHE A 34 13.58 -17.57 -0.01
CA PHE A 34 13.18 -18.92 0.40
C PHE A 34 13.35 -19.93 -0.75
N GLY A 35 12.98 -19.54 -1.98
CA GLY A 35 13.20 -20.37 -3.17
C GLY A 35 14.68 -20.70 -3.41
N THR A 36 15.59 -19.76 -3.14
CA THR A 36 17.04 -20.02 -3.29
C THR A 36 17.56 -20.98 -2.24
N VAL A 37 17.14 -20.81 -0.99
CA VAL A 37 17.50 -21.71 0.12
C VAL A 37 17.03 -23.13 -0.19
N TRP A 38 15.79 -23.29 -0.65
CA TRP A 38 15.24 -24.58 -1.02
C TRP A 38 15.97 -25.22 -2.22
N GLY A 39 16.25 -24.44 -3.27
CA GLY A 39 16.96 -24.91 -4.46
C GLY A 39 18.37 -25.39 -4.14
N ILE A 40 19.14 -24.59 -3.38
CA ILE A 40 20.49 -24.95 -2.95
C ILE A 40 20.47 -26.15 -2.01
N TYR A 41 19.52 -26.21 -1.06
CA TYR A 41 19.35 -27.36 -0.19
C TYR A 41 19.15 -28.66 -0.99
N GLY A 42 18.21 -28.65 -1.94
CA GLY A 42 17.95 -29.82 -2.78
C GLY A 42 19.15 -30.24 -3.64
N ALA A 43 19.95 -29.27 -4.11
CA ALA A 43 21.20 -29.53 -4.84
C ALA A 43 22.23 -30.23 -3.95
N LEU A 44 22.45 -29.71 -2.74
CA LEU A 44 23.39 -30.26 -1.77
C LEU A 44 22.99 -31.66 -1.31
N THR A 45 21.69 -31.93 -1.10
CA THR A 45 21.21 -33.28 -0.77
C THR A 45 21.54 -34.27 -1.89
N LYS A 46 21.33 -33.91 -3.16
CA LYS A 46 21.66 -34.78 -4.30
C LYS A 46 23.16 -35.07 -4.40
N ILE A 47 23.99 -34.06 -4.15
CA ILE A 47 25.46 -34.22 -4.13
C ILE A 47 25.90 -35.10 -2.96
N GLY A 48 25.32 -34.90 -1.77
CA GLY A 48 25.59 -35.71 -0.59
C GLY A 48 25.27 -37.19 -0.79
N ILE A 49 24.15 -37.50 -1.47
CA ILE A 49 23.78 -38.88 -1.82
C ILE A 49 24.71 -39.47 -2.90
N ALA A 50 25.11 -38.67 -3.88
CA ALA A 50 25.97 -39.12 -4.97
C ALA A 50 27.44 -39.34 -4.56
N GLY A 51 27.88 -38.82 -3.41
CA GLY A 51 29.23 -38.99 -2.87
C GLY A 51 30.36 -38.27 -3.62
N GLN A 52 30.06 -37.65 -4.77
CA GLN A 52 30.99 -36.84 -5.55
C GLN A 52 30.42 -35.44 -5.78
N ALA A 53 31.15 -34.43 -5.31
CA ALA A 53 30.92 -33.04 -5.66
C ALA A 53 31.78 -32.67 -6.88
N SER A 54 31.13 -32.28 -7.98
CA SER A 54 31.81 -31.63 -9.11
C SER A 54 31.12 -30.30 -9.40
N ILE A 55 31.88 -29.33 -9.94
CA ILE A 55 31.36 -28.00 -10.31
C ILE A 55 30.18 -28.11 -11.28
N ASP A 56 30.25 -29.03 -12.24
CA ASP A 56 29.17 -29.26 -13.21
C ASP A 56 27.85 -29.68 -12.54
N LYS A 57 27.91 -30.37 -11.40
CA LYS A 57 26.73 -30.79 -10.62
C LYS A 57 26.15 -29.67 -9.77
N VAL A 58 26.93 -28.63 -9.47
CA VAL A 58 26.54 -27.50 -8.60
C VAL A 58 26.07 -26.29 -9.42
N ALA A 59 26.67 -26.06 -10.61
CA ALA A 59 26.45 -24.85 -11.39
C ALA A 59 24.99 -24.67 -11.84
N GLY A 60 24.33 -25.75 -12.29
CA GLY A 60 22.92 -25.70 -12.72
C GLY A 60 21.96 -25.27 -11.60
N PRO A 61 21.89 -26.01 -10.47
CA PRO A 61 20.99 -25.68 -9.36
C PRO A 61 21.25 -24.31 -8.73
N VAL A 62 22.51 -23.83 -8.72
CA VAL A 62 22.84 -22.48 -8.25
C VAL A 62 22.28 -21.42 -9.19
N GLY A 63 22.33 -21.63 -10.50
CA GLY A 63 21.70 -20.75 -11.49
C GLY A 63 20.18 -20.67 -11.33
N GLU A 64 19.51 -21.81 -11.12
CA GLU A 64 18.07 -21.86 -10.86
C GLU A 64 17.68 -21.12 -9.57
N ALA A 65 18.50 -21.25 -8.52
CA ALA A 65 18.30 -20.52 -7.28
C ALA A 65 18.38 -19.00 -7.49
N LEU A 66 19.35 -18.49 -8.27
CA LEU A 66 19.46 -17.05 -8.54
C LEU A 66 18.23 -16.47 -9.25
N ILE A 67 17.62 -17.24 -10.15
CA ILE A 67 16.39 -16.85 -10.84
C ILE A 67 15.23 -16.65 -9.85
N MET A 68 15.14 -17.44 -8.78
CA MET A 68 14.09 -17.30 -7.76
C MET A 68 14.19 -15.97 -7.01
N THR A 69 15.40 -15.50 -6.66
CA THR A 69 15.59 -14.15 -6.09
C THR A 69 15.17 -13.07 -7.07
N ALA A 70 15.55 -13.23 -8.35
CA ALA A 70 15.20 -12.26 -9.39
C ALA A 70 13.68 -12.13 -9.52
N PHE A 71 12.92 -13.23 -9.45
CA PHE A 71 11.45 -13.19 -9.42
C PHE A 71 10.89 -12.48 -8.19
N GLY A 72 11.44 -12.73 -7.00
CA GLY A 72 11.02 -12.04 -5.77
C GLY A 72 11.17 -10.52 -5.89
N LEU A 73 12.28 -10.06 -6.46
CA LEU A 73 12.52 -8.64 -6.73
C LEU A 73 11.63 -8.08 -7.85
N PHE A 74 11.42 -8.86 -8.92
CA PHE A 74 10.57 -8.49 -10.03
C PHE A 74 9.12 -8.25 -9.60
N VAL A 75 8.63 -8.99 -8.59
CA VAL A 75 7.31 -8.77 -8.00
C VAL A 75 7.31 -7.62 -6.97
N ALA A 76 8.36 -7.53 -6.15
CA ALA A 76 8.45 -6.53 -5.07
C ALA A 76 8.52 -5.10 -5.61
N VAL A 77 9.32 -4.85 -6.64
CA VAL A 77 9.59 -3.49 -7.14
C VAL A 77 8.32 -2.82 -7.69
N PRO A 78 7.53 -3.43 -8.60
CA PRO A 78 6.28 -2.87 -9.05
C PRO A 78 5.25 -2.67 -7.93
N ALA A 79 5.19 -3.59 -6.96
CA ALA A 79 4.28 -3.47 -5.82
C ALA A 79 4.61 -2.23 -4.96
N VAL A 80 5.89 -1.99 -4.66
CA VAL A 80 6.33 -0.81 -3.89
C VAL A 80 6.12 0.48 -4.69
N LEU A 81 6.39 0.47 -6.00
CA LEU A 81 6.13 1.63 -6.87
C LEU A 81 4.63 1.97 -6.92
N GLY A 82 3.78 0.97 -7.08
CA GLY A 82 2.33 1.13 -7.04
C GLY A 82 1.84 1.69 -5.70
N TYR A 83 2.33 1.15 -4.59
CA TYR A 83 2.01 1.64 -3.25
C TYR A 83 2.34 3.13 -3.10
N ASN A 84 3.58 3.52 -3.44
CA ASN A 84 4.03 4.91 -3.33
C ASN A 84 3.22 5.85 -4.24
N PHE A 85 2.89 5.40 -5.45
CA PHE A 85 2.08 6.18 -6.38
C PHE A 85 0.65 6.40 -5.86
N LEU A 86 -0.02 5.34 -5.39
CA LEU A 86 -1.37 5.44 -4.84
C LEU A 86 -1.40 6.28 -3.55
N VAL A 87 -0.43 6.13 -2.66
CA VAL A 87 -0.32 6.94 -1.43
C VAL A 87 -0.23 8.43 -1.78
N ARG A 88 0.63 8.79 -2.74
CA ARG A 88 0.77 10.18 -3.17
C ARG A 88 -0.52 10.72 -3.78
N ARG A 89 -1.18 9.92 -4.63
CA ARG A 89 -2.45 10.31 -5.25
C ARG A 89 -3.56 10.49 -4.21
N ASN A 90 -3.70 9.56 -3.28
CA ASN A 90 -4.70 9.61 -2.21
C ASN A 90 -4.49 10.81 -1.29
N LYS A 91 -3.23 11.19 -1.02
CA LYS A 91 -2.93 12.40 -0.25
C LYS A 91 -3.48 13.64 -0.94
N SER A 92 -3.22 13.81 -2.24
CA SER A 92 -3.74 14.93 -3.02
C SER A 92 -5.28 14.96 -3.02
N SER A 93 -5.92 13.82 -3.28
CA SER A 93 -7.39 13.74 -3.25
C SER A 93 -7.97 14.03 -1.86
N MET A 94 -7.26 13.68 -0.79
CA MET A 94 -7.70 13.97 0.56
C MET A 94 -7.54 15.43 0.96
N GLU A 95 -6.54 16.11 0.43
CA GLU A 95 -6.38 17.56 0.60
C GLU A 95 -7.58 18.30 -0.01
N GLU A 96 -8.01 17.93 -1.22
CA GLU A 96 -9.19 18.50 -1.89
C GLU A 96 -10.48 18.25 -1.09
N VAL A 97 -10.72 17.02 -0.63
CA VAL A 97 -11.90 16.67 0.16
C VAL A 97 -11.93 17.44 1.50
N ARG A 98 -10.76 17.63 2.13
CA ARG A 98 -10.65 18.41 3.37
C ARG A 98 -10.89 19.89 3.14
N ALA A 99 -10.38 20.46 2.05
CA ALA A 99 -10.66 21.84 1.68
C ALA A 99 -12.16 22.07 1.45
N PHE A 100 -12.80 21.22 0.65
CA PHE A 100 -14.25 21.28 0.42
C PHE A 100 -15.07 21.13 1.71
N SER A 101 -14.66 20.23 2.61
CA SER A 101 -15.29 20.07 3.92
C SER A 101 -15.17 21.33 4.77
N ALA A 102 -14.05 22.04 4.71
CA ALA A 102 -13.86 23.29 5.46
C ALA A 102 -14.76 24.40 4.91
N ASP A 103 -14.84 24.54 3.59
CA ASP A 103 -15.71 25.53 2.93
C ASP A 103 -17.18 25.30 3.26
N LEU A 104 -17.65 24.04 3.17
CA LEU A 104 -19.02 23.69 3.58
C LEU A 104 -19.31 24.03 5.04
N HIS A 105 -18.35 23.77 5.93
CA HIS A 105 -18.50 24.09 7.35
C HIS A 105 -18.62 25.60 7.57
N LEU A 106 -17.84 26.41 6.85
CA LEU A 106 -17.93 27.87 6.89
C LEU A 106 -19.27 28.38 6.37
N VAL A 107 -19.75 27.87 5.23
CA VAL A 107 -21.05 28.27 4.65
C VAL A 107 -22.21 27.90 5.58
N LEU A 108 -22.20 26.70 6.18
CA LEU A 108 -23.25 26.27 7.10
C LEU A 108 -23.30 27.12 8.37
N ILE A 109 -22.14 27.49 8.93
CA ILE A 109 -22.08 28.39 10.09
C ILE A 109 -22.53 29.80 9.71
N SER A 110 -22.06 30.32 8.58
CA SER A 110 -22.43 31.66 8.10
C SER A 110 -23.94 31.77 7.83
N GLY A 111 -24.53 30.77 7.17
CA GLY A 111 -25.98 30.72 6.91
C GLY A 111 -26.81 30.59 8.18
N ALA A 112 -26.33 29.84 9.18
CA ALA A 112 -26.98 29.74 10.49
C ALA A 112 -26.94 31.05 11.28
N MET A 113 -25.86 31.83 11.20
CA MET A 113 -25.80 33.16 11.83
C MET A 113 -26.77 34.13 11.16
N SER A 114 -26.79 34.20 9.83
CA SER A 114 -27.69 35.11 9.08
C SER A 114 -29.18 34.87 9.40
N THR A 115 -29.61 33.61 9.44
CA THR A 115 -31.00 33.27 9.83
C THR A 115 -31.31 33.61 11.29
N SER A 116 -30.33 33.51 12.19
CA SER A 116 -30.51 33.88 13.60
C SER A 116 -30.63 35.40 13.81
N GLU A 117 -29.96 36.19 12.98
CA GLU A 117 -30.05 37.66 13.01
C GLU A 117 -31.39 38.15 12.44
N GLU A 118 -31.86 37.58 11.33
CA GLU A 118 -33.19 37.88 10.78
C GLU A 118 -34.32 37.52 11.76
N ALA A 119 -34.23 36.36 12.40
CA ALA A 119 -35.22 35.95 13.41
C ALA A 119 -35.23 36.87 14.65
N ARG A 120 -34.06 37.42 15.04
CA ARG A 120 -33.96 38.40 16.13
C ARG A 120 -34.47 39.78 15.73
N ALA A 121 -34.29 40.18 14.47
CA ALA A 121 -34.81 41.44 13.94
C ALA A 121 -36.35 41.40 13.85
N ASN A 122 -36.92 40.29 13.36
CA ASN A 122 -38.37 40.12 13.23
C ASN A 122 -39.13 40.05 14.57
N LYS A 123 -38.44 39.72 15.68
CA LYS A 123 -39.05 39.67 17.02
C LYS A 123 -39.02 41.03 17.76
N LYS A 124 -38.35 42.04 17.19
CA LYS A 124 -38.20 43.39 17.76
C LYS A 124 -39.06 44.44 17.05
N GLY A 125 -39.68 44.11 15.92
CA GLY A 125 -40.74 44.91 15.27
C GLY A 125 -42.11 44.39 15.66
#